data_AF-A0A6P4YXZ9-F1
#
_entry.id   AF-A0A6P4YXZ9-F1
#
_cell.length_a   1.000
_cell.length_b   1.000
_cell.length_c   1.000
_cell.angle_alpha   90.00
_cell.angle_beta   90.00
_cell.angle_gamma   90.00
#
_symmetry.space_group_name_H-M   'P 1'
#
loop_
_entity.id
_entity.type
_entity.pdbx_description
1 polymer ?
#
loop_
_entity_poly.entity_id
_entity_poly.type
_entity_poly.pdbx_seq_one_letter_code
_entity_poly.pdbx_strand_id
1 'polypeptide(L)'
;MKLFVALLAVGLPALAAAHSWIVCTDYLENNGWYWDQAKCRAWPRSAHRYNIRFGNFGHHRGFLNKLDNHPEETALCTHPRNDDTEYTDLTPMAAYYLGQKVVLTHPSNGHVADVRCKNDTNIVDTENIIFSVDQAEPQDPCCIDSDKLLVVEDLGISPFGPDIDPVITITYPKPGFQNVPKFCEHERKSMGTYNFTIPMDMKPGRHTFVWKWIRSPAVSPFTTCWEADVFATKAERDAHYQSTGQTTVDMWDFYQINTIVNGEIVDPIDPVDPIISG
;
A
#
# COMPACT_ATOMS: atom_id res chain seq x y z
N MET A 1 14.49 -15.76 58.12
CA MET A 1 15.03 -14.69 57.24
C MET A 1 14.20 -14.67 55.97
N LYS A 2 13.35 -13.65 55.82
CA LYS A 2 12.39 -13.56 54.70
C LYS A 2 13.09 -12.97 53.47
N LEU A 3 12.93 -13.68 52.36
CA LEU A 3 13.22 -13.29 50.99
C LEU A 3 12.63 -11.91 50.66
N PHE A 4 13.42 -11.04 50.03
CA PHE A 4 12.94 -10.03 49.10
C PHE A 4 13.96 -9.87 47.98
N VAL A 5 13.78 -10.65 46.91
CA VAL A 5 14.40 -10.38 45.60
C VAL A 5 13.39 -9.55 44.84
N ALA A 6 13.60 -8.23 44.78
CA ALA A 6 12.82 -7.35 43.94
C ALA A 6 13.29 -7.55 42.48
N LEU A 7 12.49 -8.28 41.69
CA LEU A 7 12.62 -8.28 40.24
C LEU A 7 12.17 -6.89 39.73
N LEU A 8 13.15 -6.04 39.39
CA LEU A 8 12.93 -4.99 38.40
C LEU A 8 12.74 -5.66 37.04
N ALA A 9 11.52 -6.10 36.76
CA ALA A 9 11.06 -6.28 35.40
C ALA A 9 10.90 -4.88 34.79
N VAL A 10 12.02 -4.30 34.35
CA VAL A 10 12.00 -3.18 33.42
C VAL A 10 11.34 -3.73 32.16
N GLY A 11 10.04 -3.47 32.02
CA GLY A 11 9.31 -3.69 30.79
C GLY A 11 9.99 -2.83 29.74
N LEU A 12 10.92 -3.42 28.99
CA LEU A 12 11.29 -2.91 27.69
C LEU A 12 9.98 -2.82 26.92
N PRO A 13 9.49 -1.61 26.57
CA PRO A 13 8.45 -1.54 25.56
C PRO A 13 9.05 -2.30 24.38
N ALA A 14 8.40 -3.39 23.98
CA ALA A 14 8.75 -4.06 22.75
C ALA A 14 8.67 -2.96 21.71
N LEU A 15 9.83 -2.47 21.27
CA LEU A 15 9.97 -1.64 20.11
C LEU A 15 9.43 -2.52 18.99
N ALA A 16 8.12 -2.41 18.76
CA ALA A 16 7.49 -2.87 17.54
C ALA A 16 8.17 -2.03 16.48
N ALA A 17 9.27 -2.57 15.98
CA ALA A 17 9.95 -2.04 14.83
C ALA A 17 8.88 -2.13 13.73
N ALA A 18 8.31 -0.97 13.45
CA ALA A 18 7.32 -0.85 12.40
C ALA A 18 8.08 -1.01 11.09
N HIS A 19 7.57 -1.91 10.27
CA HIS A 19 8.06 -2.22 8.95
C HIS A 19 6.84 -2.40 8.06
N SER A 20 6.89 -2.05 6.79
CA SER A 20 5.71 -2.21 5.94
C SER A 20 6.10 -2.46 4.49
N TRP A 21 5.13 -2.89 3.73
CA TRP A 21 5.22 -3.26 2.32
C TRP A 21 3.84 -3.11 1.69
N ILE A 22 3.81 -2.96 0.38
CA ILE A 22 2.56 -3.02 -0.37
C ILE A 22 2.17 -4.49 -0.55
N VAL A 23 0.92 -4.82 -0.22
CA VAL A 23 0.36 -6.18 -0.37
C VAL A 23 -0.33 -6.33 -1.72
N CYS A 24 -1.13 -5.34 -2.10
CA CYS A 24 -1.83 -5.28 -3.39
C CYS A 24 -1.51 -3.97 -4.09
N THR A 25 -1.29 -4.03 -5.40
CA THR A 25 -0.96 -2.87 -6.22
C THR A 25 -2.13 -2.33 -7.04
N ASP A 26 -3.21 -3.10 -7.14
CA ASP A 26 -4.46 -2.66 -7.77
C ASP A 26 -5.67 -3.24 -7.02
N TYR A 27 -6.04 -2.59 -5.92
CA TYR A 27 -7.15 -2.99 -5.07
C TYR A 27 -8.45 -2.26 -5.43
N LEU A 28 -9.60 -2.92 -5.30
CA LEU A 28 -10.88 -2.34 -5.72
C LEU A 28 -11.55 -1.43 -4.69
N GLU A 29 -11.02 -1.30 -3.48
CA GLU A 29 -11.66 -0.52 -2.42
C GLU A 29 -10.72 0.50 -1.80
N ASN A 30 -10.93 1.77 -2.12
CA ASN A 30 -10.31 2.85 -1.37
C ASN A 30 -10.96 2.95 0.01
N ASN A 31 -10.14 3.12 1.03
CA ASN A 31 -10.59 3.25 2.41
C ASN A 31 -11.42 2.05 2.92
N GLY A 32 -11.27 0.90 2.27
CA GLY A 32 -11.92 -0.35 2.68
C GLY A 32 -11.54 -0.74 4.11
N TRP A 33 -12.47 -1.39 4.81
CA TRP A 33 -12.29 -1.74 6.22
C TRP A 33 -11.47 -3.01 6.44
N TYR A 34 -11.64 -4.00 5.56
CA TYR A 34 -11.06 -5.33 5.71
C TYR A 34 -10.39 -5.77 4.43
N TRP A 35 -9.30 -6.50 4.58
CA TRP A 35 -8.60 -7.13 3.47
C TRP A 35 -9.43 -8.30 2.90
N ASP A 36 -9.57 -8.30 1.59
CA ASP A 36 -10.09 -9.41 0.81
C ASP A 36 -9.21 -9.62 -0.43
N GLN A 37 -8.48 -10.74 -0.46
CA GLN A 37 -7.59 -11.05 -1.58
C GLN A 37 -8.30 -11.12 -2.94
N ALA A 38 -9.62 -11.36 -2.98
CA ALA A 38 -10.38 -11.44 -4.23
C ALA A 38 -10.53 -10.05 -4.89
N LYS A 39 -10.43 -8.98 -4.09
CA LYS A 39 -10.48 -7.59 -4.55
C LYS A 39 -9.12 -7.05 -4.99
N CYS A 40 -8.07 -7.87 -4.89
CA CYS A 40 -6.76 -7.54 -5.38
C CYS A 40 -6.55 -8.08 -6.79
N ARG A 41 -6.46 -7.17 -7.78
CA ARG A 41 -6.24 -7.53 -9.18
C ARG A 41 -4.78 -7.77 -9.49
N ALA A 42 -3.89 -6.99 -8.88
CA ALA A 42 -2.48 -7.01 -9.20
C ALA A 42 -1.58 -7.00 -7.96
N TRP A 43 -0.39 -7.57 -8.13
CA TRP A 43 0.49 -7.86 -7.02
C TRP A 43 1.87 -7.22 -7.19
N PRO A 44 2.57 -6.97 -6.09
CA PRO A 44 3.98 -6.61 -6.14
C PRO A 44 4.85 -7.65 -6.83
N ARG A 45 6.01 -7.21 -7.33
CA ARG A 45 7.03 -8.08 -7.90
C ARG A 45 7.35 -9.22 -6.92
N SER A 46 7.40 -10.46 -7.41
CA SER A 46 7.77 -11.64 -6.62
C SER A 46 6.80 -12.04 -5.51
N ALA A 47 5.58 -11.47 -5.45
CA ALA A 47 4.59 -11.77 -4.42
C ALA A 47 4.30 -13.28 -4.25
N HIS A 48 4.37 -14.06 -5.34
CA HIS A 48 4.20 -15.51 -5.30
C HIS A 48 5.27 -16.23 -4.46
N ARG A 49 6.53 -15.78 -4.48
CA ARG A 49 7.65 -16.41 -3.75
C ARG A 49 7.44 -16.40 -2.24
N TYR A 50 6.65 -15.44 -1.76
CA TYR A 50 6.38 -15.21 -0.33
C TYR A 50 4.94 -15.59 0.05
N ASN A 51 4.16 -16.11 -0.90
CA ASN A 51 2.76 -16.45 -0.72
C ASN A 51 1.99 -15.28 -0.07
N ILE A 52 2.09 -14.09 -0.68
CA ILE A 52 1.42 -12.86 -0.23
C ILE A 52 -0.09 -12.95 -0.47
N ARG A 53 -0.53 -13.55 -1.58
CA ARG A 53 -1.95 -13.70 -1.92
C ARG A 53 -2.72 -14.52 -0.91
N PHE A 54 -2.34 -15.79 -0.73
CA PHE A 54 -3.03 -16.73 0.16
C PHE A 54 -2.46 -16.74 1.57
N GLY A 55 -1.49 -15.86 1.86
CA GLY A 55 -0.94 -15.68 3.19
C GLY A 55 -1.89 -14.93 4.12
N ASN A 56 -1.63 -15.03 5.42
CA ASN A 56 -2.31 -14.17 6.37
C ASN A 56 -1.86 -12.73 6.16
N PHE A 57 -2.82 -11.83 5.94
CA PHE A 57 -2.53 -10.41 5.78
C PHE A 57 -1.74 -9.85 6.98
N GLY A 58 -0.77 -8.98 6.70
CA GLY A 58 0.16 -8.45 7.69
C GLY A 58 1.29 -9.39 8.12
N HIS A 59 1.43 -10.57 7.49
CA HIS A 59 2.65 -11.39 7.62
C HIS A 59 3.52 -11.26 6.36
N HIS A 60 4.69 -10.63 6.47
CA HIS A 60 5.56 -10.41 5.30
C HIS A 60 6.25 -11.67 4.77
N ARG A 61 6.50 -12.70 5.61
CA ARG A 61 7.17 -13.96 5.21
C ARG A 61 8.52 -13.77 4.51
N GLY A 62 9.20 -12.65 4.76
CA GLY A 62 10.46 -12.28 4.11
C GLY A 62 10.32 -11.35 2.89
N PHE A 63 9.11 -10.92 2.54
CA PHE A 63 8.84 -10.02 1.41
C PHE A 63 9.27 -8.56 1.64
N LEU A 64 9.44 -8.16 2.90
CA LEU A 64 9.83 -6.81 3.28
C LEU A 64 11.19 -6.41 2.66
N ASN A 65 11.25 -5.26 1.97
CA ASN A 65 12.50 -4.62 1.58
C ASN A 65 12.80 -3.44 2.50
N LYS A 66 13.95 -3.48 3.17
CA LYS A 66 14.44 -2.40 4.04
C LYS A 66 15.82 -1.99 3.56
N LEU A 67 15.99 -0.71 3.26
CA LEU A 67 17.24 -0.17 2.74
C LEU A 67 18.20 0.18 3.89
N ASP A 68 18.69 -0.84 4.60
CA ASP A 68 19.59 -0.72 5.74
C ASP A 68 21.02 -0.33 5.32
N ASN A 69 21.65 0.58 6.09
CA ASN A 69 23.07 0.95 6.00
C ASN A 69 23.56 1.18 4.55
N HIS A 70 23.28 2.36 4.00
CA HIS A 70 23.56 2.83 2.62
C HIS A 70 22.39 2.69 1.62
N PRO A 71 21.23 3.34 1.89
CA PRO A 71 20.11 3.39 0.93
C PRO A 71 20.46 4.04 -0.43
N GLU A 72 21.53 4.84 -0.47
CA GLU A 72 22.13 5.42 -1.68
C GLU A 72 22.95 4.42 -2.52
N GLU A 73 23.20 3.21 -2.01
CA GLU A 73 23.90 2.14 -2.72
C GLU A 73 23.07 0.84 -2.81
N THR A 74 21.96 0.77 -2.07
CA THR A 74 21.15 -0.46 -1.93
C THR A 74 20.02 -0.50 -2.95
N ALA A 75 19.92 -1.63 -3.66
CA ALA A 75 18.87 -1.90 -4.63
C ALA A 75 17.46 -1.58 -4.09
N LEU A 76 16.74 -0.74 -4.83
CA LEU A 76 15.38 -0.32 -4.48
C LEU A 76 14.39 -1.49 -4.40
N CYS A 77 14.60 -2.51 -5.22
CA CYS A 77 13.71 -3.66 -5.34
C CYS A 77 14.38 -4.89 -4.74
N THR A 78 13.63 -5.69 -3.98
CA THR A 78 14.15 -6.93 -3.37
C THR A 78 14.67 -7.92 -4.41
N HIS A 79 14.00 -7.98 -5.56
CA HIS A 79 14.39 -8.83 -6.68
C HIS A 79 14.60 -7.95 -7.91
N PRO A 80 15.62 -8.25 -8.74
CA PRO A 80 15.80 -7.54 -10.00
C PRO A 80 14.60 -7.77 -10.91
N ARG A 81 14.35 -6.80 -11.79
CA ARG A 81 13.27 -6.90 -12.77
C ARG A 81 13.44 -8.12 -13.67
N ASN A 82 12.43 -8.99 -13.65
CA ASN A 82 12.29 -10.10 -14.57
C ASN A 82 10.81 -10.46 -14.69
N ASP A 83 10.13 -9.76 -15.59
CA ASP A 83 8.68 -9.83 -15.76
C ASP A 83 8.20 -11.28 -16.03
N ASP A 84 9.05 -12.12 -16.65
CA ASP A 84 8.75 -13.53 -16.98
C ASP A 84 8.78 -14.46 -15.75
N THR A 85 9.53 -14.13 -14.71
CA THR A 85 9.70 -14.99 -13.52
C THR A 85 9.11 -14.41 -12.25
N GLU A 86 8.88 -13.10 -12.19
CA GLU A 86 8.39 -12.44 -10.98
C GLU A 86 6.86 -12.38 -10.87
N TYR A 87 6.15 -12.67 -11.97
CA TYR A 87 4.70 -12.67 -12.05
C TYR A 87 4.15 -14.05 -12.46
N THR A 88 2.92 -14.34 -12.04
CA THR A 88 2.21 -15.59 -12.37
C THR A 88 0.74 -15.28 -12.59
N ASP A 89 -0.03 -16.23 -13.13
CA ASP A 89 -1.50 -16.09 -13.26
C ASP A 89 -2.19 -15.88 -11.89
N LEU A 90 -1.56 -16.33 -10.80
CA LEU A 90 -2.06 -16.15 -9.43
C LEU A 90 -1.57 -14.85 -8.79
N THR A 91 -0.52 -14.23 -9.27
CA THR A 91 -0.05 -12.94 -8.80
C THR A 91 0.32 -12.10 -10.02
N PRO A 92 -0.67 -11.69 -10.83
CA PRO A 92 -0.40 -11.02 -12.09
C PRO A 92 0.10 -9.60 -11.86
N MET A 93 0.72 -9.07 -12.90
CA MET A 93 1.14 -7.68 -13.00
C MET A 93 -0.07 -6.75 -13.06
N ALA A 94 0.12 -5.48 -12.70
CA ALA A 94 -0.91 -4.47 -12.83
C ALA A 94 -1.14 -4.02 -14.27
N ALA A 95 -2.38 -3.66 -14.58
CA ALA A 95 -2.72 -2.95 -15.81
C ALA A 95 -3.49 -1.67 -15.45
N TYR A 96 -2.93 -0.53 -15.82
CA TYR A 96 -3.52 0.78 -15.56
C TYR A 96 -3.88 1.49 -16.85
N TYR A 97 -4.64 2.58 -16.76
CA TYR A 97 -4.77 3.54 -17.85
C TYR A 97 -4.44 4.97 -17.37
N LEU A 98 -4.10 5.85 -18.30
CA LEU A 98 -3.80 7.26 -17.99
C LEU A 98 -4.98 7.93 -17.27
N GLY A 99 -4.71 8.60 -16.15
CA GLY A 99 -5.73 9.23 -15.31
C GLY A 99 -6.49 8.26 -14.39
N GLN A 100 -6.18 6.96 -14.39
CA GLN A 100 -6.79 6.03 -13.46
C GLN A 100 -6.39 6.35 -12.02
N LYS A 101 -7.36 6.33 -11.11
CA LYS A 101 -7.11 6.29 -9.67
C LYS A 101 -6.87 4.84 -9.24
N VAL A 102 -5.68 4.57 -8.69
CA VAL A 102 -5.22 3.24 -8.28
C VAL A 102 -5.18 3.16 -6.77
N VAL A 103 -5.53 2.01 -6.18
CA VAL A 103 -5.45 1.77 -4.74
C VAL A 103 -4.38 0.75 -4.43
N LEU A 104 -3.50 1.10 -3.48
CA LEU A 104 -2.54 0.19 -2.88
C LEU A 104 -3.03 -0.21 -1.50
N THR A 105 -2.73 -1.44 -1.07
CA THR A 105 -2.97 -1.87 0.31
C THR A 105 -1.66 -2.14 1.03
N HIS A 106 -1.64 -1.85 2.33
CA HIS A 106 -0.51 -2.17 3.20
C HIS A 106 -1.01 -2.60 4.58
N PRO A 107 -0.24 -3.38 5.35
CA PRO A 107 -0.56 -3.65 6.73
C PRO A 107 -0.21 -2.45 7.61
N SER A 108 -0.99 -2.25 8.66
CA SER A 108 -0.70 -1.25 9.69
C SER A 108 0.57 -1.53 10.47
N ASN A 109 0.91 -2.81 10.70
CA ASN A 109 2.05 -3.27 11.49
C ASN A 109 2.31 -2.48 12.80
N GLY A 110 1.23 -2.12 13.50
CA GLY A 110 1.28 -1.39 14.76
C GLY A 110 1.64 0.10 14.62
N HIS A 111 1.67 0.66 13.42
CA HIS A 111 2.12 2.03 13.15
C HIS A 111 0.96 2.98 12.83
N VAL A 112 0.07 3.16 13.81
CA VAL A 112 -1.06 4.10 13.73
C VAL A 112 -1.22 4.75 15.10
N ALA A 113 -1.38 6.08 15.11
CA ALA A 113 -1.91 6.84 16.23
C ALA A 113 -3.44 6.78 16.18
N ASP A 114 -4.03 6.06 17.13
CA ASP A 114 -5.47 5.97 17.31
C ASP A 114 -5.77 5.89 18.81
N VAL A 115 -6.29 6.99 19.35
CA VAL A 115 -6.51 7.12 20.80
C VAL A 115 -7.56 6.16 21.37
N ARG A 116 -8.34 5.47 20.51
CA ARG A 116 -9.35 4.50 20.96
C ARG A 116 -8.73 3.23 21.53
N CYS A 117 -7.50 2.90 21.12
CA CYS A 117 -6.79 1.70 21.57
C CYS A 117 -5.34 1.94 21.98
N LYS A 118 -4.77 3.12 21.69
CA LYS A 118 -3.41 3.49 22.09
C LYS A 118 -3.38 4.80 22.85
N ASN A 119 -2.56 4.85 23.90
CA ASN A 119 -2.28 6.09 24.63
C ASN A 119 -1.07 6.85 24.05
N ASP A 120 -0.84 6.74 22.73
CA ASP A 120 0.30 7.36 22.05
C ASP A 120 -0.14 7.98 20.72
N THR A 121 0.01 9.29 20.64
CA THR A 121 -0.25 10.12 19.45
C THR A 121 1.03 10.49 18.72
N ASN A 122 2.20 10.16 19.27
CA ASN A 122 3.51 10.49 18.70
C ASN A 122 4.05 9.36 17.82
N ILE A 123 3.18 8.80 16.99
CA ILE A 123 3.52 7.78 16.00
C ILE A 123 4.01 8.49 14.74
N VAL A 124 5.32 8.70 14.67
CA VAL A 124 5.99 9.48 13.62
C VAL A 124 5.80 8.85 12.24
N ASP A 125 5.41 9.65 11.25
CA ASP A 125 5.35 9.32 9.83
C ASP A 125 5.98 10.47 9.04
N THR A 126 7.01 10.22 8.23
CA THR A 126 7.82 11.32 7.66
C THR A 126 7.90 11.39 6.15
N GLU A 127 7.69 10.29 5.44
CA GLU A 127 7.71 10.32 3.98
C GLU A 127 6.97 9.11 3.41
N ASN A 128 6.16 9.33 2.37
CA ASN A 128 5.40 8.28 1.72
C ASN A 128 5.17 8.64 0.24
N ILE A 129 5.97 8.08 -0.66
CA ILE A 129 6.04 8.56 -2.06
C ILE A 129 5.93 7.37 -3.02
N ILE A 130 5.19 7.57 -4.10
CA ILE A 130 5.18 6.69 -5.27
C ILE A 130 6.08 7.28 -6.34
N PHE A 131 6.96 6.45 -6.88
CA PHE A 131 7.75 6.76 -8.07
C PHE A 131 7.40 5.84 -9.21
N SER A 132 7.73 6.27 -10.42
CA SER A 132 7.96 5.42 -11.57
C SER A 132 9.41 5.55 -12.03
N VAL A 133 9.95 4.48 -12.60
CA VAL A 133 11.23 4.50 -13.30
C VAL A 133 10.99 4.93 -14.73
N ASP A 134 11.85 5.81 -15.27
CA ASP A 134 11.81 6.19 -16.68
C ASP A 134 11.79 4.95 -17.59
N GLN A 135 10.83 4.85 -18.52
CA GLN A 135 10.72 3.73 -19.46
C GLN A 135 11.95 3.57 -20.37
N ALA A 136 12.75 4.62 -20.55
CA ALA A 136 14.00 4.53 -21.30
C ALA A 136 15.05 3.67 -20.58
N GLU A 137 14.86 3.39 -19.29
CA GLU A 137 15.80 2.65 -18.47
C GLU A 137 15.53 1.14 -18.51
N PRO A 138 16.49 0.32 -18.98
CA PRO A 138 16.30 -1.12 -19.10
C PRO A 138 16.46 -1.87 -17.78
N GLN A 139 16.88 -1.19 -16.70
CA GLN A 139 17.26 -1.78 -15.43
C GLN A 139 16.64 -1.00 -14.28
N ASP A 140 16.39 -1.69 -13.16
CA ASP A 140 15.97 -1.02 -11.92
C ASP A 140 17.04 0.00 -11.50
N PRO A 141 16.65 1.16 -10.95
CA PRO A 141 17.60 2.09 -10.36
C PRO A 141 18.35 1.44 -9.20
N CYS A 142 19.61 1.83 -9.03
CA CYS A 142 20.46 1.37 -7.93
C CYS A 142 19.84 1.62 -6.56
N CYS A 143 19.15 2.74 -6.38
CA CYS A 143 19.15 3.41 -5.09
C CYS A 143 18.10 4.53 -4.98
N ILE A 144 17.87 4.97 -3.73
CA ILE A 144 16.75 5.82 -3.33
C ILE A 144 16.79 7.26 -3.84
N ASP A 145 17.97 7.74 -4.20
CA ASP A 145 18.26 9.09 -4.69
C ASP A 145 18.60 9.10 -6.19
N SER A 146 18.33 8.00 -6.90
CA SER A 146 18.54 7.94 -8.34
C SER A 146 17.70 8.99 -9.06
N ASP A 147 18.36 9.74 -9.95
CA ASP A 147 17.77 10.69 -10.90
C ASP A 147 16.80 10.04 -11.92
N LYS A 148 16.75 8.70 -11.96
CA LYS A 148 15.84 7.91 -12.78
C LYS A 148 14.46 7.73 -12.15
N LEU A 149 14.30 8.11 -10.88
CA LEU A 149 13.03 8.05 -10.17
C LEU A 149 12.21 9.32 -10.46
N LEU A 150 11.08 9.13 -11.12
CA LEU A 150 10.09 10.17 -11.37
C LEU A 150 9.02 10.09 -10.29
N VAL A 151 8.81 11.17 -9.54
CA VAL A 151 7.74 11.23 -8.55
C VAL A 151 6.39 11.16 -9.27
N VAL A 152 5.58 10.17 -8.91
CA VAL A 152 4.21 9.99 -9.39
C VAL A 152 3.23 10.63 -8.41
N GLU A 153 3.42 10.40 -7.10
CA GLU A 153 2.52 10.90 -6.07
C GLU A 153 3.26 11.04 -4.74
N ASP A 154 2.97 12.13 -4.00
CA ASP A 154 3.29 12.25 -2.59
C ASP A 154 2.02 11.94 -1.79
N LEU A 155 2.01 10.78 -1.14
CA LEU A 155 0.86 10.29 -0.36
C LEU A 155 0.70 11.03 0.97
N GLY A 156 1.59 11.98 1.25
CA GLY A 156 1.61 12.80 2.45
C GLY A 156 2.07 12.05 3.68
N ILE A 157 1.94 12.71 4.82
CA ILE A 157 2.29 12.18 6.14
C ILE A 157 1.08 12.24 7.07
N SER A 158 0.94 11.24 7.92
CA SER A 158 -0.09 11.27 8.96
C SER A 158 0.26 12.26 10.07
N PRO A 159 -0.69 13.06 10.59
CA PRO A 159 -0.44 13.93 11.74
C PRO A 159 0.03 13.15 12.97
N PHE A 160 1.09 13.62 13.62
CA PHE A 160 1.64 13.02 14.82
C PHE A 160 2.12 14.10 15.80
N GLY A 161 2.23 13.74 17.08
CA GLY A 161 2.78 14.61 18.12
C GLY A 161 1.93 14.65 19.39
N PRO A 162 2.44 15.24 20.48
CA PRO A 162 1.74 15.30 21.77
C PRO A 162 0.51 16.22 21.74
N ASP A 163 0.48 17.20 20.84
CA ASP A 163 -0.54 18.26 20.80
C ASP A 163 -1.58 18.07 19.68
N ILE A 164 -1.58 16.93 18.98
CA ILE A 164 -2.59 16.69 17.95
C ILE A 164 -3.96 16.48 18.59
N ASP A 165 -5.00 17.06 17.98
CA ASP A 165 -6.38 16.82 18.42
C ASP A 165 -6.69 15.32 18.31
N PRO A 166 -7.10 14.64 19.41
CA PRO A 166 -7.47 13.23 19.37
C PRO A 166 -8.52 12.88 18.31
N VAL A 167 -9.39 13.82 17.93
CA VAL A 167 -10.39 13.65 16.86
C VAL A 167 -9.71 13.35 15.52
N ILE A 168 -8.57 13.97 15.22
CA ILE A 168 -7.79 13.72 13.99
C ILE A 168 -7.31 12.27 13.97
N THR A 169 -6.92 11.72 15.12
CA THR A 169 -6.42 10.35 15.24
C THR A 169 -7.50 9.28 15.05
N ILE A 170 -8.78 9.64 14.97
CA ILE A 170 -9.90 8.70 14.80
C ILE A 170 -10.74 8.99 13.56
N THR A 171 -10.43 10.05 12.81
CA THR A 171 -11.14 10.46 11.59
C THR A 171 -10.46 9.88 10.36
N TYR A 172 -11.24 9.31 9.44
CA TYR A 172 -10.76 8.74 8.17
C TYR A 172 -11.58 9.31 7.00
N PRO A 173 -11.02 9.37 5.78
CA PRO A 173 -9.67 8.98 5.39
C PRO A 173 -8.59 9.88 6.00
N LYS A 174 -7.36 9.35 6.14
CA LYS A 174 -6.18 10.10 6.63
C LYS A 174 -5.11 10.18 5.54
N PRO A 175 -4.28 11.24 5.50
CA PRO A 175 -3.08 11.26 4.68
C PRO A 175 -2.01 10.33 5.27
N GLY A 176 -1.04 9.94 4.44
CA GLY A 176 0.10 9.13 4.86
C GLY A 176 -0.25 7.73 5.34
N PHE A 177 0.68 7.12 6.09
CA PHE A 177 0.66 5.70 6.42
C PHE A 177 -0.53 5.26 7.27
N GLN A 178 -1.09 6.17 8.08
CA GLN A 178 -2.02 5.81 9.13
C GLN A 178 -3.48 5.71 8.69
N ASN A 179 -3.76 5.70 7.37
CA ASN A 179 -5.09 5.50 6.80
C ASN A 179 -5.58 4.04 6.95
N VAL A 180 -5.79 3.61 8.19
CA VAL A 180 -6.15 2.25 8.62
C VAL A 180 -7.42 2.32 9.49
N PRO A 181 -8.63 2.35 8.90
CA PRO A 181 -9.88 2.61 9.65
C PRO A 181 -10.18 1.62 10.79
N LYS A 182 -9.77 0.36 10.61
CA LYS A 182 -9.99 -0.75 11.55
C LYS A 182 -8.79 -1.09 12.42
N PHE A 183 -7.87 -0.14 12.62
CA PHE A 183 -6.63 -0.36 13.36
C PHE A 183 -6.86 -1.00 14.75
N CYS A 184 -7.78 -0.46 15.54
CA CYS A 184 -8.02 -0.93 16.91
C CYS A 184 -8.62 -2.33 17.04
N GLU A 185 -9.09 -2.93 15.94
CA GLU A 185 -9.54 -4.33 15.96
C GLU A 185 -8.33 -5.28 15.95
N HIS A 186 -7.31 -4.99 15.13
CA HIS A 186 -6.09 -5.78 15.00
C HIS A 186 -4.86 -4.93 14.63
N GLU A 187 -4.23 -4.31 15.63
CA GLU A 187 -3.17 -3.30 15.44
C GLU A 187 -2.04 -3.68 14.48
N ARG A 188 -1.72 -4.97 14.32
CA ARG A 188 -0.64 -5.43 13.41
C ARG A 188 -1.11 -5.84 12.02
N LYS A 189 -2.40 -6.12 11.85
CA LYS A 189 -2.96 -6.80 10.66
C LYS A 189 -4.13 -6.07 10.04
N SER A 190 -4.57 -4.94 10.59
CA SER A 190 -5.56 -4.13 9.93
C SER A 190 -4.99 -3.54 8.64
N MET A 191 -5.81 -3.54 7.59
CA MET A 191 -5.47 -3.00 6.27
C MET A 191 -5.52 -1.48 6.30
N GLY A 192 -4.49 -0.86 5.74
CA GLY A 192 -4.54 0.51 5.28
C GLY A 192 -4.55 0.59 3.77
N THR A 193 -5.01 1.72 3.25
CA THR A 193 -5.09 1.99 1.81
C THR A 193 -4.39 3.29 1.46
N TYR A 194 -3.63 3.27 0.39
CA TYR A 194 -3.22 4.46 -0.35
C TYR A 194 -4.00 4.55 -1.65
N ASN A 195 -4.11 5.74 -2.20
CA ASN A 195 -4.50 5.89 -3.59
C ASN A 195 -3.65 6.96 -4.25
N PHE A 196 -3.41 6.80 -5.54
CA PHE A 196 -2.70 7.75 -6.39
C PHE A 196 -3.33 7.75 -7.78
N THR A 197 -3.03 8.77 -8.57
CA THR A 197 -3.54 8.87 -9.95
C THR A 197 -2.41 8.65 -10.95
N ILE A 198 -2.64 7.84 -11.98
CA ILE A 198 -1.68 7.68 -13.08
C ILE A 198 -1.60 9.00 -13.85
N PRO A 199 -0.41 9.62 -14.00
CA PRO A 199 -0.29 10.91 -14.66
C PRO A 199 -0.79 10.84 -16.12
N MET A 200 -1.52 11.87 -16.54
CA MET A 200 -2.08 11.95 -17.91
C MET A 200 -1.01 12.09 -19.00
N ASP A 201 0.18 12.56 -18.63
CA ASP A 201 1.35 12.73 -19.50
C ASP A 201 2.35 11.58 -19.42
N MET A 202 2.08 10.56 -18.59
CA MET A 202 2.87 9.35 -18.57
C MET A 202 2.78 8.64 -19.93
N LYS A 203 3.91 8.17 -20.45
CA LYS A 203 3.93 7.43 -21.72
C LYS A 203 3.28 6.05 -21.53
N PRO A 204 2.35 5.62 -22.41
CA PRO A 204 1.84 4.24 -22.38
C PRO A 204 2.94 3.18 -22.55
N GLY A 205 2.76 2.03 -21.92
CA GLY A 205 3.70 0.90 -21.95
C GLY A 205 4.01 0.36 -20.55
N ARG A 206 4.99 -0.54 -20.48
CA ARG A 206 5.44 -1.20 -19.25
C ARG A 206 6.31 -0.24 -18.41
N HIS A 207 5.94 -0.06 -17.15
CA HIS A 207 6.69 0.75 -16.17
C HIS A 207 7.05 -0.07 -14.94
N THR A 208 8.14 0.32 -14.28
CA THR A 208 8.41 -0.07 -12.88
C THR A 208 7.95 1.05 -11.97
N PHE A 209 7.13 0.73 -10.98
CA PHE A 209 6.72 1.62 -9.92
C PHE A 209 7.39 1.21 -8.61
N VAL A 210 7.64 2.20 -7.75
CA VAL A 210 8.27 2.02 -6.45
C VAL A 210 7.46 2.79 -5.42
N TRP A 211 6.95 2.10 -4.41
CA TRP A 211 6.47 2.74 -3.18
C TRP A 211 7.65 2.86 -2.22
N LYS A 212 7.82 4.05 -1.64
CA LYS A 212 8.81 4.35 -0.59
C LYS A 212 8.09 4.87 0.64
N TRP A 213 8.45 4.34 1.80
CA TRP A 213 7.98 4.86 3.08
C TRP A 213 9.08 5.00 4.12
N ILE A 214 9.12 6.15 4.78
CA ILE A 214 10.03 6.45 5.88
C ILE A 214 9.19 6.81 7.11
N ARG A 215 9.24 5.94 8.10
CA ARG A 215 8.60 6.15 9.40
C ARG A 215 9.21 7.33 10.17
N SER A 216 10.54 7.40 10.18
CA SER A 216 11.28 8.42 10.91
C SER A 216 12.62 8.64 10.21
N PRO A 217 13.18 9.86 10.21
CA PRO A 217 14.46 10.11 9.53
C PRO A 217 15.64 9.30 10.08
N ALA A 218 15.49 8.74 11.29
CA ALA A 218 16.49 7.90 11.93
C ALA A 218 16.40 6.41 11.56
N VAL A 219 15.40 5.99 10.77
CA VAL A 219 15.24 4.60 10.34
C VAL A 219 15.35 4.47 8.83
N SER A 220 15.82 3.31 8.39
CA SER A 220 15.94 3.00 6.97
C SER A 220 14.58 2.97 6.26
N PRO A 221 14.52 3.48 5.01
CA PRO A 221 13.33 3.43 4.17
C PRO A 221 12.87 2.00 3.88
N PHE A 222 11.57 1.85 3.71
CA PHE A 222 10.93 0.65 3.18
C PHE A 222 10.53 0.88 1.75
N THR A 223 10.72 -0.14 0.92
CA THR A 223 10.32 -0.07 -0.48
C THR A 223 9.53 -1.30 -0.92
N THR A 224 8.68 -1.11 -1.92
CA THR A 224 8.04 -2.20 -2.65
C THR A 224 7.97 -1.83 -4.12
N CYS A 225 8.48 -2.71 -4.98
CA CYS A 225 8.45 -2.52 -6.42
C CYS A 225 7.34 -3.36 -7.06
N TRP A 226 6.76 -2.82 -8.12
CA TRP A 226 5.87 -3.57 -8.99
C TRP A 226 5.91 -3.01 -10.41
N GLU A 227 5.54 -3.85 -11.34
CA GLU A 227 5.47 -3.51 -12.73
C GLU A 227 4.00 -3.30 -13.08
N ALA A 228 3.76 -2.40 -14.04
CA ALA A 228 2.44 -2.20 -14.59
C ALA A 228 2.49 -1.90 -16.09
N ASP A 229 1.54 -2.45 -16.83
CA ASP A 229 1.22 -2.00 -18.18
C ASP A 229 0.29 -0.79 -18.09
N VAL A 230 0.77 0.38 -18.53
CA VAL A 230 -0.03 1.60 -18.59
C VAL A 230 -0.57 1.77 -20.01
N PHE A 231 -1.89 1.67 -20.16
CA PHE A 231 -2.60 1.83 -21.42
C PHE A 231 -2.98 3.29 -21.66
N ALA A 232 -3.16 3.69 -22.92
CA ALA A 232 -3.55 5.05 -23.26
C ALA A 232 -5.00 5.35 -22.82
N THR A 233 -5.85 4.32 -22.80
CA THR A 233 -7.27 4.47 -22.47
C THR A 233 -7.78 3.34 -21.57
N LYS A 234 -8.88 3.62 -20.86
CA LYS A 234 -9.60 2.60 -20.09
C LYS A 234 -10.05 1.42 -20.94
N ALA A 235 -10.52 1.66 -22.17
CA ALA A 235 -10.99 0.62 -23.06
C ALA A 235 -9.89 -0.40 -23.42
N GLU A 236 -8.66 0.06 -23.63
CA GLU A 236 -7.51 -0.82 -23.89
C GLU A 236 -7.16 -1.67 -22.67
N ARG A 237 -7.14 -1.05 -21.48
CA ARG A 237 -6.94 -1.74 -20.19
C ARG A 237 -8.03 -2.79 -19.95
N ASP A 238 -9.28 -2.43 -20.19
CA ASP A 238 -10.43 -3.31 -20.01
C ASP A 238 -10.37 -4.51 -20.97
N ALA A 239 -9.96 -4.30 -22.23
CA ALA A 239 -9.73 -5.40 -23.17
C ALA A 239 -8.64 -6.37 -22.67
N HIS A 240 -7.55 -5.84 -22.10
CA HIS A 240 -6.51 -6.65 -21.47
C HIS A 240 -7.06 -7.45 -20.28
N TYR A 241 -7.80 -6.84 -19.35
CA TYR A 241 -8.39 -7.53 -18.22
C TYR A 241 -9.43 -8.59 -18.65
N GLN A 242 -10.27 -8.31 -19.63
CA GLN A 242 -11.18 -9.32 -20.18
C GLN A 242 -10.44 -10.53 -20.75
N SER A 243 -9.35 -10.30 -21.51
CA SER A 243 -8.54 -11.37 -22.07
C SER A 243 -7.81 -12.23 -21.03
N THR A 244 -7.58 -11.68 -19.84
CA THR A 244 -6.90 -12.36 -18.72
C THR A 244 -7.87 -12.83 -17.63
N GLY A 245 -9.18 -12.69 -17.85
CA GLY A 245 -10.22 -13.10 -16.91
C GLY A 245 -10.28 -12.25 -15.63
N GLN A 246 -9.75 -11.04 -15.66
CA GLN A 246 -9.79 -10.08 -14.55
C GLN A 246 -10.98 -9.12 -14.69
N THR A 247 -11.44 -8.56 -13.57
CA THR A 247 -12.52 -7.57 -13.56
C THR A 247 -12.07 -6.21 -14.11
N THR A 248 -12.91 -5.61 -14.95
CA THR A 248 -12.70 -4.30 -15.58
C THR A 248 -13.23 -3.13 -14.74
N VAL A 249 -13.78 -3.43 -13.56
CA VAL A 249 -14.32 -2.42 -12.64
C VAL A 249 -13.18 -1.62 -12.03
N ASP A 250 -13.30 -0.31 -11.96
CA ASP A 250 -12.33 0.52 -11.23
C ASP A 250 -12.61 0.52 -9.73
N MET A 251 -11.68 1.10 -8.98
CA MET A 251 -11.83 1.18 -7.53
C MET A 251 -13.08 1.96 -7.13
N TRP A 252 -13.66 1.58 -6.00
CA TRP A 252 -14.74 2.31 -5.34
C TRP A 252 -14.19 2.99 -4.08
N ASP A 253 -14.72 4.17 -3.74
CA ASP A 253 -14.34 4.87 -2.51
C ASP A 253 -15.42 4.74 -1.44
N PHE A 254 -15.12 3.99 -0.38
CA PHE A 254 -16.05 3.70 0.72
C PHE A 254 -16.66 4.95 1.36
N TYR A 255 -15.92 6.08 1.37
CA TYR A 255 -16.39 7.32 1.97
C TYR A 255 -17.04 8.28 0.98
N GLN A 256 -17.09 7.95 -0.32
CA GLN A 256 -17.83 8.71 -1.33
C GLN A 256 -19.16 8.04 -1.74
N ILE A 257 -19.38 6.77 -1.39
CA ILE A 257 -20.66 6.07 -1.58
C ILE A 257 -21.67 6.58 -0.55
N ASN A 258 -22.44 7.61 -0.93
CA ASN A 258 -23.55 8.15 -0.15
C ASN A 258 -24.89 7.42 -0.41
N THR A 259 -24.91 6.25 -1.04
CA THR A 259 -26.18 5.58 -1.35
C THR A 259 -26.05 4.06 -1.30
N ILE A 260 -26.43 3.50 -0.16
CA ILE A 260 -26.93 2.13 -0.09
C ILE A 260 -28.43 2.25 -0.31
N VAL A 261 -28.94 1.81 -1.47
CA VAL A 261 -30.39 1.75 -1.75
C VAL A 261 -30.80 0.29 -1.61
N ASN A 262 -31.70 -0.02 -0.68
CA ASN A 262 -32.23 -1.37 -0.46
C ASN A 262 -31.19 -2.48 -0.21
N GLY A 263 -30.02 -2.13 0.35
CA GLY A 263 -28.95 -3.09 0.61
C GLY A 263 -28.04 -3.38 -0.58
N GLU A 264 -28.23 -2.69 -1.70
CA GLU A 264 -27.35 -2.71 -2.87
C GLU A 264 -26.50 -1.44 -2.91
N ILE A 265 -25.23 -1.60 -3.22
CA ILE A 265 -24.28 -0.49 -3.42
C ILE A 265 -24.44 -0.01 -4.87
N VAL A 266 -24.81 1.26 -5.04
CA VAL A 266 -24.93 1.88 -6.37
C VAL A 266 -23.75 2.83 -6.59
N ASP A 267 -23.09 2.69 -7.75
CA ASP A 267 -22.02 3.60 -8.18
C ASP A 267 -22.61 5.01 -8.42
N PRO A 268 -22.11 6.07 -7.74
CA PRO A 268 -22.59 7.43 -7.96
C PRO A 268 -22.18 8.03 -9.33
N ILE A 269 -21.25 7.41 -10.05
CA ILE A 269 -20.70 7.88 -11.34
C ILE A 269 -21.36 7.18 -12.53
N ASP A 270 -21.80 5.93 -12.39
CA ASP A 270 -22.51 5.17 -13.43
C ASP A 270 -23.73 4.41 -12.85
N PRO A 271 -24.95 5.00 -12.90
CA PRO A 271 -26.15 4.44 -12.28
C PRO A 271 -26.73 3.24 -13.04
N VAL A 272 -26.08 2.77 -14.11
CA VAL A 272 -26.65 1.80 -15.06
C VAL A 272 -26.35 0.35 -14.69
N ASP A 273 -25.31 0.09 -13.89
CA ASP A 273 -24.91 -1.27 -13.52
C ASP A 273 -25.11 -1.55 -12.01
N PRO A 274 -26.25 -2.14 -11.59
CA PRO A 274 -26.37 -2.71 -10.25
C PRO A 274 -25.40 -3.90 -10.11
N ILE A 275 -24.43 -3.78 -9.21
CA ILE A 275 -23.49 -4.88 -8.93
C ILE A 275 -24.12 -5.80 -7.89
N ILE A 276 -24.41 -7.03 -8.34
CA ILE A 276 -24.91 -8.13 -7.51
C ILE A 276 -23.89 -8.41 -6.40
N SER A 277 -24.35 -8.32 -5.15
CA SER A 277 -23.57 -8.62 -3.96
C SER A 277 -23.19 -10.11 -3.86
N GLY A 278 -21.97 -10.35 -3.36
CA GLY A 278 -21.49 -11.61 -2.82
C GLY A 278 -20.75 -11.34 -1.52
#